data_AF-A0A520JAI2-F1
#
_entry.id   AF-A0A520JAI2-F1
#
_cell.length_a   1.000
_cell.length_b   1.000
_cell.length_c   1.000
_cell.angle_alpha   90.00
_cell.angle_beta   90.00
_cell.angle_gamma   90.00
#
_symmetry.space_group_name_H-M   'P 1'
#
loop_
_entity.id
_entity.type
_entity.pdbx_description
1 polymer ?
#
loop_
_entity_poly.entity_id
_entity_poly.type
_entity_poly.pdbx_seq_one_letter_code
_entity_poly.pdbx_strand_id
1 'polypeptide(L)'
;DLASRVAAGLAMDLPDASPTAAPVIDMDISPALRIIRGPLEKHMLEGRTVGILIADGSDAAALATLTSDIATAKGVAKLIAPKIGKVPLSDGSAVAADAQLFGQPSVTVDACAVILSQEACAKLCKEGAAVQWVMDAFGHLKAIGHNSDAKPLLDKAGVEPDEGVTDLAGFVEAAKRRYWDREASVRTLA
;
A
#
# COMPACT_ATOMS: atom_id res chain seq x y z
N ASP A 1 -24.90 18.37 5.20
CA ASP A 1 -23.91 17.58 4.46
C ASP A 1 -23.64 16.22 5.12
N LEU A 2 -23.00 16.14 6.29
CA LEU A 2 -22.69 14.86 6.96
C LEU A 2 -23.92 13.95 7.16
N ALA A 3 -25.01 14.46 7.77
CA ALA A 3 -26.20 13.66 8.03
C ALA A 3 -26.83 13.11 6.75
N SER A 4 -26.85 13.91 5.67
CA SER A 4 -27.35 13.50 4.35
C SER A 4 -26.52 12.36 3.76
N ARG A 5 -25.18 12.45 3.83
CA ARG A 5 -24.28 11.37 3.40
C ARG A 5 -24.50 10.08 4.19
N VAL A 6 -24.66 10.19 5.52
CA VAL A 6 -24.94 9.03 6.36
C VAL A 6 -26.28 8.39 5.99
N ALA A 7 -27.34 9.18 5.81
CA ALA A 7 -28.65 8.67 5.41
C ALA A 7 -28.59 7.94 4.05
N ALA A 8 -27.89 8.52 3.06
CA ALA A 8 -27.68 7.89 1.76
C ALA A 8 -26.94 6.54 1.87
N GLY A 9 -25.86 6.48 2.66
CA GLY A 9 -25.10 5.24 2.91
C GLY A 9 -25.90 4.17 3.67
N LEU A 10 -26.91 4.58 4.45
CA LEU A 10 -27.85 3.69 5.13
C LEU A 10 -29.09 3.35 4.30
N ALA A 11 -29.19 3.86 3.07
CA ALA A 11 -30.36 3.74 2.21
C ALA A 11 -31.67 4.16 2.91
N MET A 12 -31.65 5.29 3.62
CA MET A 12 -32.80 5.84 4.32
C MET A 12 -33.03 7.32 3.99
N ASP A 13 -34.26 7.78 4.18
CA ASP A 13 -34.56 9.22 4.16
C ASP A 13 -33.84 9.93 5.31
N LEU A 14 -33.39 11.17 5.06
CA LEU A 14 -32.78 12.00 6.09
C LEU A 14 -33.85 12.34 7.16
N PRO A 15 -33.68 11.91 8.43
CA PRO A 15 -34.63 12.25 9.47
C PRO A 15 -34.57 13.73 9.83
N ASP A 16 -35.64 14.22 10.46
CA ASP A 16 -35.69 15.55 11.05
C ASP A 16 -34.58 15.74 12.10
N ALA A 17 -34.03 16.96 12.17
CA ALA A 17 -32.97 17.29 13.11
C ALA A 17 -33.46 17.14 14.56
N SER A 18 -32.66 16.44 15.38
CA SER A 18 -32.92 16.32 16.81
C SER A 18 -32.70 17.68 17.53
N PRO A 19 -33.44 17.96 18.62
CA PRO A 19 -33.23 19.16 19.41
C PRO A 19 -31.84 19.15 20.05
N THR A 20 -31.16 20.29 20.07
CA THR A 20 -29.84 20.40 20.71
C THR A 20 -29.99 20.49 22.24
N ALA A 21 -29.11 19.80 22.97
CA ALA A 21 -29.08 19.89 24.43
C ALA A 21 -28.52 21.23 24.95
N ALA A 22 -27.78 21.94 24.11
CA ALA A 22 -27.19 23.25 24.40
C ALA A 22 -27.13 24.09 23.11
N PRO A 23 -26.95 25.42 23.20
CA PRO A 23 -26.69 26.26 22.04
C PRO A 23 -25.43 25.82 21.29
N VAL A 24 -25.48 25.81 19.96
CA VAL A 24 -24.31 25.55 19.13
C VAL A 24 -23.36 26.73 19.24
N ILE A 25 -22.09 26.44 19.51
CA ILE A 25 -21.02 27.44 19.47
C ILE A 25 -20.32 27.29 18.12
N ASP A 26 -20.41 28.34 17.31
CA ASP A 26 -19.66 28.40 16.06
C ASP A 26 -18.21 28.80 16.37
N MET A 27 -17.26 27.97 15.93
CA MET A 27 -15.84 28.15 16.18
C MET A 27 -15.11 28.12 14.85
N ASP A 28 -14.05 28.93 14.75
CA ASP A 28 -13.16 28.87 13.61
C ASP A 28 -12.56 27.47 13.45
N ILE A 29 -12.34 27.06 12.20
CA ILE A 29 -11.68 25.79 11.90
C ILE A 29 -10.30 25.78 12.55
N SER A 30 -10.01 24.71 13.30
CA SER A 30 -8.68 24.44 13.84
C SER A 30 -7.92 23.47 12.93
N PRO A 31 -6.91 23.92 12.15
CA PRO A 31 -6.13 23.03 11.30
C PRO A 31 -5.44 21.91 12.08
N ALA A 32 -5.14 22.12 13.36
CA ALA A 32 -4.50 21.13 14.23
C ALA A 32 -5.36 19.87 14.47
N LEU A 33 -6.68 19.94 14.26
CA LEU A 33 -7.58 18.79 14.38
C LEU A 33 -7.60 17.92 13.12
N ARG A 34 -6.96 18.35 12.03
CA ARG A 34 -6.92 17.63 10.76
C ARG A 34 -5.71 16.69 10.73
N ILE A 35 -5.97 15.39 10.60
CA ILE A 35 -4.93 14.36 10.45
C ILE A 35 -4.49 14.23 8.99
N ILE A 36 -5.45 14.02 8.09
CA ILE A 36 -5.21 13.83 6.64
C ILE A 36 -5.15 15.18 5.96
N ARG A 37 -4.07 15.49 5.23
CA ARG A 37 -3.80 16.80 4.62
C ARG A 37 -3.80 17.93 5.65
N GLY A 38 -3.42 17.59 6.87
CA GLY A 38 -3.28 18.52 7.98
C GLY A 38 -1.84 18.98 8.18
N PRO A 39 -1.61 19.98 9.04
CA PRO A 39 -0.29 20.54 9.30
C PRO A 39 0.67 19.54 9.98
N LEU A 40 0.16 18.43 10.53
CA LEU A 40 0.93 17.41 11.24
C LEU A 40 1.14 16.12 10.43
N GLU A 41 0.66 16.05 9.18
CA GLU A 41 0.86 14.88 8.32
C GLU A 41 2.36 14.73 8.00
N LYS A 42 2.91 13.52 8.22
CA LYS A 42 4.33 13.24 8.01
C LYS A 42 4.54 12.39 6.77
N HIS A 43 5.36 12.91 5.85
CA HIS A 43 5.85 12.18 4.68
C HIS A 43 7.26 11.66 4.97
N MET A 44 7.37 10.49 5.59
CA MET A 44 8.65 9.88 5.95
C MET A 44 8.57 8.35 5.99
N LEU A 45 9.71 7.68 5.89
CA LEU A 45 9.86 6.24 6.11
C LEU A 45 10.50 5.89 7.46
N GLU A 46 11.00 6.87 8.22
CA GLU A 46 11.62 6.62 9.52
C GLU A 46 10.68 5.86 10.46
N GLY A 47 11.07 4.63 10.83
CA GLY A 47 10.28 3.72 11.67
C GLY A 47 9.14 2.97 10.95
N ARG A 48 8.96 3.17 9.64
CA ARG A 48 7.95 2.47 8.81
C ARG A 48 8.52 1.20 8.20
N THR A 49 7.64 0.23 7.94
CA THR A 49 8.01 -1.04 7.31
C THR A 49 7.54 -1.09 5.86
N VAL A 50 8.42 -1.46 4.94
CA VAL A 50 8.12 -1.67 3.52
C VAL A 50 8.16 -3.17 3.23
N GLY A 51 7.04 -3.73 2.77
CA GLY A 51 6.99 -5.13 2.35
C GLY A 51 7.47 -5.26 0.91
N ILE A 52 8.42 -6.15 0.65
CA ILE A 52 8.94 -6.44 -0.69
C ILE A 52 8.55 -7.87 -1.06
N LEU A 53 7.61 -8.03 -1.99
CA LEU A 53 7.24 -9.32 -2.54
C LEU A 53 8.31 -9.76 -3.55
N ILE A 54 8.98 -10.86 -3.21
CA ILE A 54 9.98 -11.53 -4.03
C ILE A 54 9.62 -13.01 -4.23
N ALA A 55 10.22 -13.60 -5.26
CA ALA A 55 10.14 -15.03 -5.54
C ALA A 55 11.37 -15.49 -6.34
N ASP A 56 11.45 -16.79 -6.65
CA ASP A 56 12.56 -17.37 -7.38
C ASP A 56 12.85 -16.62 -8.70
N GLY A 57 14.11 -16.22 -8.87
CA GLY A 57 14.59 -15.47 -10.03
C GLY A 57 14.33 -13.96 -9.97
N SER A 58 13.90 -13.42 -8.82
CA SER A 58 13.81 -11.96 -8.64
C SER A 58 15.16 -11.28 -8.85
N ASP A 59 15.13 -10.05 -9.35
CA ASP A 59 16.35 -9.32 -9.70
C ASP A 59 17.17 -8.95 -8.46
N ALA A 60 18.40 -9.46 -8.37
CA ALA A 60 19.27 -9.28 -7.22
C ALA A 60 19.73 -7.82 -7.04
N ALA A 61 20.04 -7.14 -8.14
CA ALA A 61 20.54 -5.76 -8.10
C ALA A 61 19.42 -4.81 -7.68
N ALA A 62 18.23 -4.95 -8.27
CA ALA A 62 17.05 -4.16 -7.92
C ALA A 62 16.65 -4.35 -6.46
N LEU A 63 16.69 -5.59 -5.95
CA LEU A 63 16.41 -5.88 -4.55
C LEU A 63 17.43 -5.23 -3.61
N ALA A 64 18.72 -5.34 -3.93
CA ALA A 64 19.80 -4.76 -3.13
C ALA A 64 19.71 -3.23 -3.09
N THR A 65 19.52 -2.58 -4.25
CA THR A 65 19.33 -1.13 -4.35
C THR A 65 18.13 -0.68 -3.53
N LEU A 66 16.96 -1.29 -3.74
CA LEU A 66 15.75 -0.88 -3.03
C LEU A 66 15.88 -1.05 -1.50
N THR A 67 16.46 -2.16 -1.06
CA THR A 67 16.68 -2.42 0.38
C THR A 67 17.61 -1.36 0.99
N SER A 68 18.68 -0.99 0.27
CA SER A 68 19.61 0.07 0.68
C SER A 68 18.93 1.44 0.75
N ASP A 69 18.11 1.79 -0.24
CA ASP A 69 17.44 3.09 -0.29
C ASP A 69 16.38 3.22 0.83
N ILE A 70 15.64 2.15 1.11
CA ILE A 70 14.73 2.09 2.26
C ILE A 70 15.48 2.29 3.57
N ALA A 71 16.62 1.61 3.76
CA ALA A 71 17.45 1.75 4.96
C ALA A 71 18.02 3.17 5.10
N THR A 72 18.43 3.80 3.99
CA THR A 72 18.90 5.19 3.95
C THR A 72 17.79 6.17 4.37
N ALA A 73 16.54 5.89 3.97
CA ALA A 73 15.36 6.62 4.42
C ALA A 73 14.89 6.23 5.84
N LYS A 74 15.68 5.43 6.57
CA LYS A 74 15.40 4.89 7.91
C LYS A 74 14.13 4.04 8.02
N GLY A 75 13.68 3.49 6.90
CA GLY A 75 12.64 2.48 6.86
C GLY A 75 13.20 1.07 7.07
N VAL A 76 12.31 0.12 7.27
CA VAL A 76 12.62 -1.30 7.43
C VAL A 76 12.10 -2.07 6.22
N ALA A 77 13.00 -2.66 5.43
CA ALA A 77 12.61 -3.59 4.38
C ALA A 77 12.24 -4.95 4.99
N LYS A 78 11.10 -5.50 4.59
CA LYS A 78 10.66 -6.85 4.98
C LYS A 78 10.47 -7.70 3.73
N LEU A 79 11.31 -8.71 3.56
CA LEU A 79 11.28 -9.62 2.43
C LEU A 79 10.17 -10.65 2.60
N ILE A 80 9.23 -10.66 1.67
CA ILE A 80 8.04 -11.52 1.69
C ILE A 80 8.10 -12.43 0.48
N ALA A 81 7.95 -13.74 0.70
CA ALA A 81 7.98 -14.73 -0.38
C ALA A 81 6.94 -15.83 -0.17
N PRO A 82 6.56 -16.62 -1.20
CA PRO A 82 5.59 -17.71 -1.06
C PRO A 82 5.96 -18.76 0.01
N LYS A 83 7.26 -18.90 0.29
CA LYS A 83 7.82 -19.84 1.28
C LYS A 83 8.84 -19.12 2.14
N ILE A 84 8.96 -19.55 3.40
CA ILE A 84 10.05 -19.11 4.31
C ILE A 84 11.33 -19.83 3.92
N GLY A 85 12.46 -19.13 4.02
CA GLY A 85 13.79 -19.69 3.76
C GLY A 85 14.48 -19.04 2.56
N LYS A 86 15.32 -19.81 1.87
CA LYS A 86 16.16 -19.32 0.76
C LYS A 86 15.33 -19.10 -0.51
N VAL A 87 15.37 -17.88 -1.03
CA VAL A 87 14.80 -17.45 -2.31
C VAL A 87 15.96 -17.23 -3.29
N PRO A 88 16.11 -18.07 -4.33
CA PRO A 88 17.12 -17.86 -5.37
C PRO A 88 16.87 -16.58 -6.15
N LEU A 89 17.92 -15.82 -6.44
CA LEU A 89 17.86 -14.57 -7.22
C LEU A 89 18.46 -14.76 -8.63
N SER A 90 18.31 -13.74 -9.47
CA SER A 90 18.74 -13.76 -10.87
C SER A 90 20.25 -13.93 -11.09
N ASP A 91 21.09 -13.56 -10.11
CA ASP A 91 22.55 -13.67 -10.17
C ASP A 91 23.08 -15.01 -9.64
N GLY A 92 22.19 -15.93 -9.28
CA GLY A 92 22.52 -17.23 -8.69
C GLY A 92 22.77 -17.19 -7.18
N SER A 93 22.71 -16.02 -6.54
CA SER A 93 22.68 -15.89 -5.09
C SER A 93 21.32 -16.28 -4.52
N ALA A 94 21.20 -16.28 -3.19
CA ALA A 94 19.91 -16.46 -2.52
C ALA A 94 19.81 -15.59 -1.27
N VAL A 95 18.60 -15.10 -1.01
CA VAL A 95 18.26 -14.32 0.20
C VAL A 95 17.28 -15.11 1.07
N ALA A 96 17.29 -14.87 2.38
CA ALA A 96 16.27 -15.42 3.26
C ALA A 96 15.04 -14.50 3.25
N ALA A 97 13.85 -15.06 3.02
CA ALA A 97 12.61 -14.33 3.22
C ALA A 97 12.34 -14.16 4.73
N ASP A 98 11.97 -12.95 5.15
CA ASP A 98 11.60 -12.62 6.53
C ASP A 98 10.23 -13.18 6.90
N ALA A 99 9.34 -13.33 5.92
CA ALA A 99 8.00 -13.85 6.15
C ALA A 99 7.42 -14.59 4.93
N GLN A 100 6.52 -15.53 5.23
CA GLN A 100 5.67 -16.15 4.22
C GLN A 100 4.58 -15.18 3.77
N LEU A 101 4.33 -15.10 2.46
CA LEU A 101 3.31 -14.26 1.84
C LEU A 101 1.93 -14.40 2.48
N PHE A 102 1.44 -15.63 2.65
CA PHE A 102 0.13 -15.87 3.26
C PHE A 102 0.09 -15.49 4.75
N GLY A 103 1.23 -15.56 5.44
CA GLY A 103 1.35 -15.17 6.85
C GLY A 103 1.64 -13.68 7.07
N GLN A 104 1.91 -12.92 6.01
CA GLN A 104 2.27 -11.51 6.08
C GLN A 104 1.37 -10.68 5.15
N PRO A 105 0.08 -10.50 5.52
CA PRO A 105 -0.85 -9.72 4.73
C PRO A 105 -0.39 -8.28 4.61
N SER A 106 -0.70 -7.62 3.48
CA SER A 106 -0.16 -6.29 3.18
C SER A 106 -0.49 -5.27 4.26
N VAL A 107 -1.60 -5.40 4.99
CA VAL A 107 -2.05 -4.50 6.08
C VAL A 107 -0.99 -4.26 7.16
N THR A 108 -0.04 -5.17 7.32
CA THR A 108 1.03 -5.15 8.34
C THR A 108 2.27 -4.35 7.93
N VAL A 109 2.33 -3.84 6.69
CA VAL A 109 3.39 -2.97 6.18
C VAL A 109 2.82 -1.63 5.73
N ASP A 110 3.65 -0.59 5.63
CA ASP A 110 3.22 0.77 5.31
C ASP A 110 3.17 1.04 3.79
N ALA A 111 4.07 0.41 3.04
CA ALA A 111 4.16 0.46 1.59
C ALA A 111 4.62 -0.89 1.02
N CYS A 112 4.39 -1.11 -0.28
CA CYS A 112 4.58 -2.40 -0.93
C CYS A 112 5.44 -2.28 -2.18
N ALA A 113 6.44 -3.14 -2.34
CA ALA A 113 7.17 -3.31 -3.59
C ALA A 113 6.99 -4.72 -4.13
N VAL A 114 6.97 -4.87 -5.45
CA VAL A 114 6.86 -6.16 -6.14
C VAL A 114 8.01 -6.30 -7.12
N ILE A 115 8.95 -7.19 -6.82
CA ILE A 115 10.12 -7.48 -7.65
C ILE A 115 10.03 -8.94 -8.02
N LEU A 116 9.69 -9.23 -9.28
CA LEU A 116 9.48 -10.60 -9.76
C LEU A 116 10.20 -10.83 -11.08
N SER A 117 10.55 -12.07 -11.37
CA SER A 117 10.81 -12.49 -12.75
C SER A 117 9.50 -12.71 -13.50
N GLN A 118 9.54 -12.70 -14.83
CA GLN A 118 8.39 -13.08 -15.65
C GLN A 118 7.83 -14.46 -15.27
N GLU A 119 8.68 -15.45 -15.01
CA GLU A 119 8.26 -16.80 -14.63
C GLU A 119 7.57 -16.81 -13.25
N ALA A 120 8.15 -16.11 -12.26
CA ALA A 120 7.56 -15.99 -10.94
C ALA A 120 6.23 -15.26 -10.98
N CYS A 121 6.12 -14.17 -11.74
CA CYS A 121 4.89 -13.42 -11.91
C CYS A 121 3.77 -14.29 -12.52
N ALA A 122 4.09 -15.10 -13.53
CA ALA A 122 3.12 -16.04 -14.13
C ALA A 122 2.58 -17.08 -13.12
N LYS A 123 3.43 -17.54 -12.17
CA LYS A 123 3.01 -18.42 -11.07
C LYS A 123 2.16 -17.66 -10.06
N LEU A 124 2.60 -16.48 -9.64
CA LEU A 124 1.91 -15.67 -8.62
C LEU A 124 0.59 -15.09 -9.09
N CYS A 125 0.38 -14.88 -10.40
CA CYS A 125 -0.92 -14.53 -10.96
C CYS A 125 -1.99 -15.62 -10.72
N LYS A 126 -1.57 -16.85 -10.42
CA LYS A 126 -2.45 -17.98 -10.08
C LYS A 126 -2.52 -18.23 -8.57
N GLU A 127 -1.79 -17.45 -7.77
CA GLU A 127 -1.76 -17.55 -6.31
C GLU A 127 -2.67 -16.48 -5.71
N GLY A 128 -3.77 -16.92 -5.08
CA GLY A 128 -4.76 -16.02 -4.49
C GLY A 128 -4.14 -15.09 -3.45
N ALA A 129 -3.19 -15.58 -2.66
CA ALA A 129 -2.51 -14.76 -1.66
C ALA A 129 -1.71 -13.60 -2.28
N ALA A 130 -1.10 -13.80 -3.44
CA ALA A 130 -0.32 -12.76 -4.12
C ALA A 130 -1.22 -11.70 -4.74
N VAL A 131 -2.27 -12.14 -5.44
CA VAL A 131 -3.27 -11.24 -6.03
C VAL A 131 -3.92 -10.38 -4.95
N GLN A 132 -4.34 -11.01 -3.84
CA GLN A 132 -4.95 -10.31 -2.71
C GLN A 132 -3.95 -9.35 -2.04
N TRP A 133 -2.69 -9.75 -1.85
CA TRP A 133 -1.70 -8.89 -1.19
C TRP A 133 -1.50 -7.56 -1.94
N VAL A 134 -1.42 -7.62 -3.27
CA VAL A 134 -1.30 -6.43 -4.13
C VAL A 134 -2.60 -5.63 -4.18
N MET A 135 -3.75 -6.31 -4.31
CA MET A 135 -5.08 -5.67 -4.31
C MET A 135 -5.32 -4.90 -3.00
N ASP A 136 -5.06 -5.53 -1.85
CA ASP A 136 -5.22 -4.91 -0.54
C ASP A 136 -4.24 -3.76 -0.36
N ALA A 137 -3.00 -3.86 -0.87
CA ALA A 137 -2.06 -2.74 -0.81
C ALA A 137 -2.62 -1.52 -1.56
N PHE A 138 -3.18 -1.73 -2.75
CA PHE A 138 -3.76 -0.68 -3.57
C PHE A 138 -5.02 -0.09 -2.94
N GLY A 139 -5.96 -0.96 -2.53
CA GLY A 139 -7.20 -0.59 -1.87
C GLY A 139 -6.97 0.16 -0.55
N HIS A 140 -5.89 -0.15 0.17
CA HIS A 140 -5.48 0.58 1.38
C HIS A 140 -4.63 1.84 1.09
N LEU A 141 -4.62 2.31 -0.16
CA LEU A 141 -4.03 3.59 -0.56
C LEU A 141 -2.50 3.66 -0.35
N LYS A 142 -1.82 2.51 -0.35
CA LYS A 142 -0.37 2.44 -0.16
C LYS A 142 0.36 2.80 -1.46
N ALA A 143 1.59 3.27 -1.33
CA ALA A 143 2.49 3.26 -2.47
C ALA A 143 2.77 1.82 -2.91
N ILE A 144 2.82 1.60 -4.23
CA ILE A 144 3.21 0.34 -4.84
C ILE A 144 4.34 0.59 -5.82
N GLY A 145 5.52 0.06 -5.52
CA GLY A 145 6.66 0.04 -6.43
C GLY A 145 6.72 -1.29 -7.16
N HIS A 146 7.05 -1.31 -8.45
CA HIS A 146 7.19 -2.59 -9.16
C HIS A 146 8.24 -2.54 -10.27
N ASN A 147 8.80 -3.71 -10.62
CA ASN A 147 9.53 -3.88 -11.88
C ASN A 147 8.56 -4.23 -13.03
N SER A 148 9.03 -4.16 -14.28
CA SER A 148 8.19 -4.42 -15.47
C SER A 148 7.54 -5.80 -15.46
N ASP A 149 8.28 -6.81 -15.00
CA ASP A 149 7.85 -8.20 -14.98
C ASP A 149 6.73 -8.46 -13.98
N ALA A 150 6.58 -7.63 -12.95
CA ALA A 150 5.50 -7.71 -11.98
C ALA A 150 4.16 -7.14 -12.49
N LYS A 151 4.16 -6.41 -13.62
CA LYS A 151 2.95 -5.75 -14.13
C LYS A 151 1.73 -6.68 -14.29
N PRO A 152 1.85 -7.91 -14.82
CA PRO A 152 0.70 -8.80 -14.94
C PRO A 152 0.01 -9.13 -13.61
N LEU A 153 0.77 -9.18 -12.50
CA LEU A 153 0.20 -9.39 -11.17
C LEU A 153 -0.56 -8.16 -10.68
N LEU A 154 -0.03 -6.95 -10.93
CA LEU A 154 -0.71 -5.69 -10.62
C LEU A 154 -2.01 -5.56 -11.41
N ASP A 155 -1.97 -5.82 -12.71
CA ASP A 155 -3.16 -5.81 -13.58
C ASP A 155 -4.21 -6.81 -13.07
N LYS A 156 -3.78 -8.01 -12.70
CA LYS A 156 -4.66 -9.05 -12.14
C LYS A 156 -5.30 -8.64 -10.81
N ALA A 157 -4.59 -7.85 -10.01
CA ALA A 157 -5.04 -7.33 -8.73
C ALA A 157 -5.93 -6.08 -8.86
N GLY A 158 -6.19 -5.58 -10.07
CA GLY A 158 -6.99 -4.39 -10.32
C GLY A 158 -6.27 -3.09 -9.92
N VAL A 159 -4.94 -3.07 -9.99
CA VAL A 159 -4.14 -1.87 -9.74
C VAL A 159 -4.21 -0.97 -10.97
N GLU A 160 -4.81 0.20 -10.80
CA GLU A 160 -4.81 1.25 -11.81
C GLU A 160 -3.64 2.22 -11.58
N PRO A 161 -2.98 2.73 -12.63
CA PRO A 161 -1.90 3.70 -12.49
C PRO A 161 -2.38 5.00 -11.83
N ASP A 162 -1.65 5.46 -10.82
CA ASP A 162 -1.80 6.79 -10.21
C ASP A 162 -0.46 7.28 -9.65
N GLU A 163 -0.45 8.42 -8.96
CA GLU A 163 0.77 9.00 -8.37
C GLU A 163 1.49 8.09 -7.38
N GLY A 164 0.82 7.08 -6.84
CA GLY A 164 1.36 6.14 -5.87
C GLY A 164 1.74 4.79 -6.43
N VAL A 165 1.55 4.56 -7.73
CA VAL A 165 2.04 3.37 -8.43
C VAL A 165 3.24 3.77 -9.27
N THR A 166 4.43 3.32 -8.87
CA THR A 166 5.69 3.77 -9.46
C THR A 166 6.58 2.61 -9.89
N ASP A 167 7.60 2.91 -10.68
CA ASP A 167 8.76 2.04 -10.79
C ASP A 167 9.54 1.99 -9.46
N LEU A 168 10.56 1.12 -9.40
CA LEU A 168 11.38 0.98 -8.19
C LEU A 168 12.22 2.23 -7.89
N ALA A 169 12.56 3.05 -8.90
CA ALA A 169 13.39 4.24 -8.73
C ALA A 169 12.62 5.38 -8.03
N GLY A 170 11.35 5.58 -8.38
CA GLY A 170 10.46 6.56 -7.74
C GLY A 170 9.84 6.08 -6.42
N PHE A 171 9.94 4.78 -6.12
CA PHE A 171 9.14 4.16 -5.06
C PHE A 171 9.45 4.66 -3.65
N VAL A 172 10.72 4.91 -3.31
CA VAL A 172 11.08 5.31 -1.93
C VAL A 172 10.47 6.65 -1.56
N GLU A 173 10.39 7.61 -2.49
CA GLU A 173 9.65 8.85 -2.27
C GLU A 173 8.15 8.61 -2.18
N ALA A 174 7.61 7.76 -3.06
CA ALA A 174 6.19 7.44 -3.07
C ALA A 174 5.73 6.77 -1.76
N ALA A 175 6.57 5.91 -1.18
CA ALA A 175 6.31 5.11 0.02
C ALA A 175 6.17 5.92 1.33
N LYS A 176 6.49 7.22 1.30
CA LYS A 176 6.43 8.11 2.48
C LYS A 176 5.00 8.48 2.91
N ARG A 177 3.98 8.20 2.10
CA ARG A 177 2.60 8.67 2.32
C ARG A 177 1.53 7.69 1.84
N ARG A 178 0.28 8.02 2.13
CA ARG A 178 -0.90 7.38 1.52
C ARG A 178 -1.46 8.26 0.41
N TYR A 179 -2.11 7.63 -0.56
CA TYR A 179 -2.67 8.28 -1.73
C TYR A 179 -4.18 8.46 -1.56
N TRP A 180 -4.55 9.50 -0.79
CA TRP A 180 -5.93 9.75 -0.39
C TRP A 180 -6.89 9.95 -1.58
N ASP A 181 -6.42 10.52 -2.69
CA ASP A 181 -7.24 10.71 -3.89
C ASP A 181 -7.66 9.39 -4.55
N ARG A 182 -6.93 8.30 -4.30
CA ARG A 182 -7.28 6.97 -4.78
C ARG A 182 -8.55 6.43 -4.12
N GLU A 183 -8.93 6.90 -2.94
CA GLU A 183 -10.01 6.30 -2.14
C GLU A 183 -11.34 6.21 -2.92
N ALA A 184 -11.70 7.28 -3.63
CA ALA A 184 -12.93 7.32 -4.43
C ALA A 184 -12.97 6.32 -5.59
N SER A 185 -11.81 5.84 -6.05
CA SER A 185 -11.71 4.85 -7.13
C SER A 185 -11.80 3.40 -6.65
N VAL A 186 -11.60 3.15 -5.35
CA VAL A 186 -11.48 1.79 -4.80
C VAL A 186 -12.61 1.41 -3.84
N ARG A 187 -13.47 2.35 -3.43
CA ARG A 187 -14.64 2.08 -2.58
C ARG A 187 -15.67 3.20 -2.66
N THR A 188 -16.92 2.86 -2.34
CA THR A 188 -18.00 3.84 -2.11
C THR A 188 -17.73 4.61 -0.81
N LEU A 189 -17.87 5.93 -0.82
CA LEU A 189 -17.53 6.83 0.31
C LEU A 189 -18.74 7.31 1.13
N ALA A 190 -19.82 6.53 1.06
CA ALA A 190 -21.23 6.88 1.26
C ALA A 190 -21.88 7.56 0.04
#